data_AF-A0A7G6STP1-F1
#
_entry.id   AF-A0A7G6STP1-F1
#
_cell.length_a   1.000
_cell.length_b   1.000
_cell.length_c   1.000
_cell.angle_alpha   90.00
_cell.angle_beta   90.00
_cell.angle_gamma   90.00
#
_symmetry.space_group_name_H-M   'P 1'
#
loop_
_entity.id
_entity.type
_entity.pdbx_description
1 polymer ?
#
loop_
_entity_poly.entity_id
_entity_poly.type
_entity_poly.pdbx_seq_one_letter_code
_entity_poly.pdbx_strand_id
1 'polypeptide(L)'
;MKIFKTKQEPVEAAPPAPSPAVAALEAALEAALEAAKAVVAKMGEKQATALQHAENLAAERGRIALSAHSGDDSARARLDAINAEISVHGSEIASIGAAIGQARSNLETAEDAVASEDQGRRQAEARRISDLILAEAEKFDRAAAVMSDALHRRRDLHRELAATGVVPSERANQLIRPMAVSRALVRAGVAEFTDISHIGGHLVASLAQHDGNVLGHPTAPAKAA
;
A
#
# COMPACT_ATOMS: atom_id res chain seq x y z
N MET A 1 49.20 23.50 -3.15
CA MET A 1 48.67 22.50 -2.17
C MET A 1 47.38 21.93 -2.71
N LYS A 2 47.15 20.65 -2.43
CA LYS A 2 46.38 19.69 -3.24
C LYS A 2 44.88 20.00 -3.34
N ILE A 3 44.37 19.73 -4.54
CA ILE A 3 43.01 19.87 -5.05
C ILE A 3 42.06 19.03 -4.18
N PHE A 4 41.02 19.66 -3.62
CA PHE A 4 39.90 18.98 -2.97
C PHE A 4 39.17 18.14 -4.02
N LYS A 5 39.36 16.82 -4.00
CA LYS A 5 38.47 15.89 -4.69
C LYS A 5 37.15 15.86 -3.91
N THR A 6 36.19 16.64 -4.38
CA THR A 6 34.77 16.52 -4.02
C THR A 6 34.33 15.09 -4.35
N LYS A 7 34.12 14.31 -3.29
CA LYS A 7 33.59 12.95 -3.35
C LYS A 7 32.17 13.08 -3.94
N GLN A 8 31.95 12.55 -5.14
CA GLN A 8 30.62 12.48 -5.72
C GLN A 8 29.69 11.79 -4.73
N GLU A 9 28.68 12.52 -4.26
CA GLU A 9 27.55 11.93 -3.56
C GLU A 9 26.93 10.89 -4.50
N PRO A 10 26.60 9.68 -4.01
CA PRO A 10 25.87 8.72 -4.80
C PRO A 10 24.53 9.37 -5.15
N VAL A 11 24.38 9.75 -6.41
CA VAL A 11 23.11 10.21 -6.98
C VAL A 11 22.10 9.13 -6.63
N GLU A 12 21.17 9.46 -5.73
CA GLU A 12 20.04 8.63 -5.36
C GLU A 12 19.32 8.29 -6.65
N ALA A 13 19.60 7.08 -7.17
CA ALA A 13 19.06 6.65 -8.43
C ALA A 13 17.55 6.64 -8.27
N ALA A 14 16.87 7.49 -9.03
CA ALA A 14 15.42 7.51 -9.09
C ALA A 14 14.91 6.07 -9.20
N PRO A 15 13.84 5.70 -8.47
CA PRO A 15 13.33 4.34 -8.50
C PRO A 15 13.18 3.92 -9.96
N PRO A 16 13.67 2.72 -10.33
CA PRO A 16 13.60 2.28 -11.71
C PRO A 16 12.14 2.34 -12.14
N ALA A 17 11.89 2.98 -13.28
CA ALA A 17 10.57 3.03 -13.86
C ALA A 17 10.00 1.60 -13.93
N PRO A 18 8.69 1.41 -13.68
CA PRO A 18 8.08 0.10 -13.80
C PRO A 18 8.44 -0.49 -15.16
N SER A 19 8.79 -1.77 -15.17
CA SER A 19 9.07 -2.47 -16.42
C SER A 19 7.91 -2.27 -17.39
N PRO A 20 8.17 -2.09 -18.70
CA PRO A 20 7.09 -1.94 -19.68
C PRO A 20 6.08 -3.09 -19.64
N ALA A 21 6.49 -4.28 -19.20
CA ALA A 21 5.59 -5.42 -18.99
C ALA A 21 4.60 -5.21 -17.83
N VAL A 22 5.03 -4.57 -16.74
CA VAL A 22 4.16 -4.28 -15.57
C VAL A 22 3.15 -3.19 -15.93
N ALA A 23 3.60 -2.12 -16.58
CA ALA A 23 2.70 -1.06 -17.04
C ALA A 23 1.66 -1.59 -18.05
N ALA A 24 2.05 -2.52 -18.94
CA ALA A 24 1.13 -3.15 -19.87
C ALA A 24 0.10 -4.05 -19.17
N LEU A 25 0.51 -4.78 -18.11
CA LEU A 25 -0.39 -5.59 -17.30
C LEU A 25 -1.40 -4.72 -16.54
N GLU A 26 -0.95 -3.65 -15.87
CA GLU A 26 -1.81 -2.71 -15.15
C GLU A 26 -2.87 -2.11 -16.09
N ALA A 27 -2.44 -1.60 -17.25
CA ALA A 27 -3.35 -1.06 -18.25
C ALA A 27 -4.37 -2.10 -18.76
N ALA A 28 -3.95 -3.37 -18.92
CA ALA A 28 -4.84 -4.45 -19.32
C ALA A 28 -5.87 -4.80 -18.24
N LEU A 29 -5.46 -4.82 -16.97
CA LEU A 29 -6.35 -5.07 -15.83
C LEU A 29 -7.37 -3.94 -15.65
N GLU A 30 -6.94 -2.69 -15.73
CA GLU A 30 -7.84 -1.53 -15.69
C GLU A 30 -8.82 -1.53 -16.87
N ALA A 31 -8.35 -1.82 -18.08
CA ALA A 31 -9.22 -1.92 -19.25
C ALA A 31 -10.25 -3.06 -19.10
N ALA A 32 -9.86 -4.20 -18.53
CA ALA A 32 -10.77 -5.31 -18.24
C ALA A 32 -11.82 -4.93 -17.20
N LEU A 33 -11.43 -4.22 -16.14
CA LEU A 33 -12.34 -3.69 -15.12
C LEU A 33 -13.37 -2.73 -15.72
N GLU A 34 -12.93 -1.77 -16.53
CA GLU A 34 -13.83 -0.80 -17.17
C GLU A 34 -14.77 -1.49 -18.19
N ALA A 35 -14.27 -2.47 -18.93
CA ALA A 35 -15.11 -3.28 -19.81
C ALA A 35 -16.19 -4.05 -19.02
N ALA A 36 -15.85 -4.63 -17.87
CA ALA A 36 -16.80 -5.33 -17.01
C ALA A 36 -17.89 -4.39 -16.47
N LYS A 37 -17.52 -3.20 -15.99
CA LYS A 37 -18.47 -2.16 -15.54
C LYS A 37 -19.43 -1.75 -16.65
N ALA A 38 -18.91 -1.54 -17.86
CA ALA A 38 -19.74 -1.17 -19.02
C ALA A 38 -20.77 -2.25 -19.37
N VAL A 39 -20.40 -3.54 -19.27
CA VAL A 39 -21.34 -4.65 -19.49
C VAL A 39 -22.46 -4.65 -18.44
N VAL A 40 -22.13 -4.48 -17.16
CA VAL A 40 -23.14 -4.40 -16.08
C VAL A 40 -24.10 -3.24 -16.31
N ALA A 41 -23.58 -2.05 -16.63
CA ALA A 41 -24.40 -0.87 -16.93
C ALA A 41 -25.35 -1.12 -18.11
N LYS A 42 -24.83 -1.64 -19.22
CA LYS A 42 -25.62 -1.95 -20.42
C LYS A 42 -26.70 -3.00 -20.16
N MET A 43 -26.43 -4.02 -19.33
CA MET A 43 -27.45 -5.00 -18.97
C MET A 43 -28.51 -4.40 -18.03
N GLY A 44 -28.13 -3.50 -17.13
CA GLY A 44 -29.05 -2.75 -16.29
C GLY A 44 -30.02 -1.87 -17.10
N GLU A 45 -29.52 -1.16 -18.11
CA GLU A 45 -30.36 -0.38 -19.03
C GLU A 45 -31.37 -1.27 -19.76
N LYS A 46 -30.93 -2.41 -20.30
CA LYS A 46 -31.82 -3.39 -20.96
C LYS A 46 -32.89 -3.91 -20.02
N GLN A 47 -32.54 -4.21 -18.76
CA GLN A 47 -33.51 -4.65 -17.76
C GLN A 47 -34.55 -3.57 -17.48
N ALA A 48 -34.12 -2.32 -17.32
CA ALA A 48 -35.02 -1.20 -17.08
C ALA A 48 -36.01 -1.00 -18.24
N THR A 49 -35.52 -1.06 -19.49
CA THR A 49 -36.37 -0.99 -20.68
C THR A 49 -37.37 -2.14 -20.75
N ALA A 50 -36.94 -3.38 -20.47
CA ALA A 50 -37.82 -4.55 -20.48
C ALA A 50 -38.91 -4.46 -19.39
N LEU A 51 -38.56 -4.00 -18.19
CA LEU A 51 -39.51 -3.78 -17.10
C LEU A 51 -40.54 -2.69 -17.46
N GLN A 52 -40.10 -1.56 -18.01
CA GLN A 52 -40.99 -0.50 -18.46
C GLN A 52 -41.96 -1.00 -19.54
N HIS A 53 -41.48 -1.84 -20.47
CA HIS A 53 -42.35 -2.43 -21.48
C HIS A 53 -43.39 -3.38 -20.87
N ALA A 54 -42.99 -4.23 -19.91
CA ALA A 54 -43.91 -5.10 -19.19
C ALA A 54 -44.99 -4.32 -18.40
N GLU A 55 -44.63 -3.18 -17.80
CA GLU A 55 -45.58 -2.28 -17.13
C GLU A 55 -46.59 -1.69 -18.12
N ASN A 56 -46.13 -1.25 -19.29
CA ASN A 56 -47.00 -0.73 -20.34
C ASN A 56 -48.01 -1.79 -20.82
N LEU A 57 -47.56 -3.03 -21.03
CA LEU A 57 -48.43 -4.16 -21.39
C LEU A 57 -49.44 -4.47 -20.29
N ALA A 58 -49.03 -4.44 -19.02
CA ALA A 58 -49.93 -4.66 -17.89
C ALA A 58 -51.01 -3.56 -17.78
N ALA A 59 -50.65 -2.30 -18.04
CA ALA A 59 -51.59 -1.18 -18.06
C ALA A 59 -52.57 -1.28 -19.24
N GLU A 60 -52.10 -1.67 -20.43
CA GLU A 60 -52.98 -1.94 -21.58
C GLU A 60 -53.94 -3.10 -21.31
N ARG A 61 -53.43 -4.20 -20.74
CA ARG A 61 -54.25 -5.35 -20.31
C ARG A 61 -55.40 -4.91 -19.40
N GLY A 62 -55.12 -4.05 -18.42
CA GLY A 62 -56.12 -3.51 -17.49
C GLY A 62 -57.22 -2.69 -18.19
N ARG A 63 -56.86 -1.92 -19.24
CA ARG A 63 -57.82 -1.10 -19.99
C ARG A 63 -58.80 -1.92 -20.83
N ILE A 64 -58.36 -3.04 -21.41
CA ILE A 64 -59.18 -3.83 -22.35
C ILE A 64 -59.88 -5.03 -21.70
N ALA A 65 -59.48 -5.42 -20.48
CA ALA A 65 -59.96 -6.62 -19.82
C ALA A 65 -61.49 -6.70 -19.72
N LEU A 66 -62.16 -5.59 -19.35
CA LEU A 66 -63.61 -5.59 -19.21
C LEU A 66 -64.31 -5.86 -20.56
N SER A 67 -63.89 -5.18 -21.63
CA SER A 67 -64.48 -5.35 -22.97
C SER A 67 -64.25 -6.76 -23.49
N ALA A 68 -63.03 -7.29 -23.33
CA ALA A 68 -62.69 -8.66 -23.71
C ALA A 68 -63.57 -9.71 -23.01
N HIS A 69 -63.87 -9.50 -21.72
CA HIS A 69 -64.72 -10.40 -20.94
C HIS A 69 -66.23 -10.16 -21.13
N SER A 70 -66.63 -9.04 -21.73
CA SER A 70 -68.03 -8.71 -22.00
C SER A 70 -68.51 -9.13 -23.39
N GLY A 71 -67.66 -9.80 -24.18
CA GLY A 71 -68.02 -10.35 -25.50
C GLY A 71 -67.54 -9.53 -26.71
N ASP A 72 -66.63 -8.58 -26.54
CA ASP A 72 -65.96 -7.92 -27.67
C ASP A 72 -64.80 -8.81 -28.18
N ASP A 73 -64.99 -9.41 -29.37
CA ASP A 73 -64.02 -10.32 -29.99
C ASP A 73 -62.67 -9.64 -30.32
N SER A 74 -62.67 -8.35 -30.68
CA SER A 74 -61.45 -7.59 -30.98
C SER A 74 -60.65 -7.35 -29.70
N ALA A 75 -61.32 -6.95 -28.63
CA ALA A 75 -60.71 -6.79 -27.31
C ALA A 75 -60.15 -8.11 -26.79
N ARG A 76 -60.85 -9.23 -27.02
CA ARG A 76 -60.36 -10.56 -26.68
C ARG A 76 -59.09 -10.95 -27.44
N ALA A 77 -59.07 -10.75 -28.76
CA ALA A 77 -57.88 -11.02 -29.57
C ALA A 77 -56.67 -10.20 -29.13
N ARG A 78 -56.86 -8.90 -28.81
CA ARG A 78 -55.77 -8.06 -28.28
C ARG A 78 -55.31 -8.53 -26.89
N LEU A 79 -56.22 -8.93 -26.02
CA LEU A 79 -55.89 -9.47 -24.69
C LEU A 79 -55.04 -10.74 -24.80
N ASP A 80 -55.40 -11.66 -25.71
CA ASP A 80 -54.63 -12.89 -25.96
C ASP A 80 -53.23 -12.58 -26.49
N ALA A 81 -53.09 -11.61 -27.40
CA ALA A 81 -51.81 -11.13 -27.88
C ALA A 81 -50.94 -10.55 -26.76
N ILE A 82 -51.50 -9.69 -25.90
CA ILE A 82 -50.79 -9.11 -24.75
C ILE A 82 -50.33 -10.22 -23.78
N ASN A 83 -51.17 -11.22 -23.53
CA ASN A 83 -50.78 -12.33 -22.66
C ASN A 83 -49.61 -13.14 -23.23
N ALA A 84 -49.58 -13.35 -24.55
CA ALA A 84 -48.46 -13.98 -25.23
C ALA A 84 -47.18 -13.13 -25.14
N GLU A 85 -47.28 -11.82 -25.40
CA GLU A 85 -46.16 -10.87 -25.27
C GLU A 85 -45.61 -10.84 -23.83
N ILE A 86 -46.46 -10.79 -22.81
CA ILE A 86 -46.07 -10.84 -21.39
C ILE A 86 -45.30 -12.13 -21.09
N SER A 87 -45.74 -13.28 -21.61
CA SER A 87 -45.05 -14.55 -21.41
C SER A 87 -43.65 -14.56 -22.02
N VAL A 88 -43.48 -13.97 -23.21
CA VAL A 88 -42.17 -13.83 -23.88
C VAL A 88 -41.27 -12.90 -23.07
N HIS A 89 -41.77 -11.72 -22.69
CA HIS A 89 -40.98 -10.76 -21.90
C HIS A 89 -40.61 -11.27 -20.51
N GLY A 90 -41.45 -12.09 -19.86
CA GLY A 90 -41.10 -12.74 -18.60
C GLY A 90 -39.84 -13.61 -18.74
N SER A 91 -39.72 -14.35 -19.84
CA SER A 91 -38.53 -15.17 -20.15
C SER A 91 -37.32 -14.30 -20.47
N GLU A 92 -37.51 -13.21 -21.20
CA GLU A 92 -36.45 -12.25 -21.51
C GLU A 92 -35.90 -11.58 -20.23
N ILE A 93 -36.77 -11.10 -19.34
CA ILE A 93 -36.38 -10.49 -18.06
C ILE A 93 -35.60 -11.50 -17.21
N ALA A 94 -36.05 -12.76 -17.14
CA ALA A 94 -35.33 -13.81 -16.44
C ALA A 94 -33.93 -14.05 -17.04
N SER A 95 -33.82 -14.10 -18.37
CA SER A 95 -32.54 -14.24 -19.07
C SER A 95 -31.62 -13.04 -18.86
N ILE A 96 -32.15 -11.81 -18.88
CA ILE A 96 -31.38 -10.59 -18.57
C ILE A 96 -30.91 -10.63 -17.11
N GLY A 97 -31.76 -11.07 -16.18
CA GLY A 97 -31.39 -11.25 -14.78
C GLY A 97 -30.20 -12.21 -14.60
N ALA A 98 -30.23 -13.35 -15.30
CA ALA A 98 -29.10 -14.30 -15.31
C ALA A 98 -27.83 -13.68 -15.90
N ALA A 99 -27.96 -12.93 -17.01
CA ALA A 99 -26.84 -12.23 -17.63
C ALA A 99 -26.22 -11.15 -16.71
N ILE A 100 -27.05 -10.41 -15.96
CA ILE A 100 -26.59 -9.45 -14.94
C ILE A 100 -25.83 -10.17 -13.83
N GLY A 101 -26.34 -11.32 -13.36
CA GLY A 101 -25.67 -12.14 -12.35
C GLY A 101 -24.27 -12.54 -12.79
N GLN A 102 -24.13 -13.05 -14.03
CA GLN A 102 -22.82 -13.40 -14.60
C GLN A 102 -21.93 -12.17 -14.79
N ALA A 103 -22.48 -11.06 -15.28
CA ALA A 103 -21.72 -9.82 -15.48
C ALA A 103 -21.15 -9.26 -14.17
N ARG A 104 -21.91 -9.34 -13.08
CA ARG A 104 -21.46 -8.92 -11.74
C ARG A 104 -20.35 -9.83 -11.20
N SER A 105 -20.47 -11.15 -11.37
CA SER A 105 -19.40 -12.08 -10.99
C SER A 105 -18.10 -11.81 -11.76
N ASN A 106 -18.20 -11.49 -13.05
CA ASN A 106 -17.04 -11.11 -13.84
C ASN A 106 -16.43 -9.77 -13.38
N LEU A 107 -17.26 -8.81 -12.96
CA LEU A 107 -16.80 -7.53 -12.41
C LEU A 107 -16.01 -7.75 -11.11
N GLU A 108 -16.56 -8.52 -10.18
CA GLU A 108 -15.89 -8.88 -8.92
C GLU A 108 -14.53 -9.53 -9.17
N THR A 109 -14.46 -10.48 -10.12
CA THR A 109 -13.19 -11.11 -10.52
C THR A 109 -12.17 -10.10 -11.06
N ALA A 110 -12.62 -9.09 -11.82
CA ALA A 110 -11.75 -8.05 -12.34
C ALA A 110 -11.26 -7.09 -11.24
N GLU A 111 -12.13 -6.74 -10.28
CA GLU A 111 -11.79 -5.92 -9.12
C GLU A 111 -10.74 -6.62 -8.23
N ASP A 112 -10.92 -7.90 -7.95
CA ASP A 112 -9.98 -8.72 -7.19
C ASP A 112 -8.61 -8.80 -7.88
N ALA A 113 -8.59 -8.94 -9.21
CA ALA A 113 -7.35 -8.99 -9.97
C ALA A 113 -6.55 -7.67 -9.87
N VAL A 114 -7.22 -6.52 -10.00
CA VAL A 114 -6.59 -5.20 -9.82
C VAL A 114 -6.06 -5.06 -8.39
N ALA A 115 -6.86 -5.40 -7.38
CA ALA A 115 -6.46 -5.29 -5.97
C ALA A 115 -5.26 -6.18 -5.62
N SER A 116 -5.23 -7.40 -6.15
CA SER A 116 -4.12 -8.35 -5.93
C SER A 116 -2.81 -7.83 -6.53
N GLU A 117 -2.84 -7.28 -7.74
CA GLU A 117 -1.64 -6.70 -8.38
C GLU A 117 -1.12 -5.50 -7.58
N ASP A 118 -2.02 -4.62 -7.17
CA ASP A 118 -1.69 -3.43 -6.37
C ASP A 118 -1.04 -3.81 -5.03
N GLN A 119 -1.57 -4.83 -4.37
CA GLN A 119 -0.99 -5.38 -3.15
C GLN A 119 0.39 -6.01 -3.40
N GLY A 120 0.54 -6.78 -4.47
CA GLY A 120 1.82 -7.37 -4.88
C GLY A 120 2.90 -6.30 -5.07
N ARG A 121 2.56 -5.20 -5.74
CA ARG A 121 3.45 -4.05 -5.94
C ARG A 121 3.87 -3.40 -4.63
N ARG A 122 2.92 -3.12 -3.73
CA ARG A 122 3.22 -2.53 -2.41
C ARG A 122 4.12 -3.44 -1.58
N GLN A 123 3.91 -4.75 -1.64
CA GLN A 123 4.78 -5.72 -0.95
C GLN A 123 6.19 -5.74 -1.53
N ALA A 124 6.33 -5.69 -2.86
CA ALA A 124 7.65 -5.63 -3.51
C ALA A 124 8.41 -4.37 -3.11
N GLU A 125 7.75 -3.21 -3.08
CA GLU A 125 8.37 -1.95 -2.68
C GLU A 125 8.74 -1.93 -1.18
N ALA A 126 7.86 -2.45 -0.31
CA ALA A 126 8.15 -2.58 1.11
C ALA A 126 9.39 -3.46 1.38
N ARG A 127 9.55 -4.56 0.63
CA ARG A 127 10.75 -5.40 0.69
C ARG A 127 11.99 -4.63 0.25
N ARG A 128 11.92 -3.94 -0.90
CA ARG A 128 13.02 -3.11 -1.41
C ARG A 128 13.50 -2.08 -0.39
N ILE A 129 12.57 -1.34 0.23
CA ILE A 129 12.89 -0.33 1.24
C ILE A 129 13.51 -0.99 2.48
N SER A 130 12.96 -2.13 2.91
CA SER A 130 13.48 -2.89 4.05
C SER A 130 14.91 -3.37 3.81
N ASP A 131 15.21 -3.89 2.62
CA ASP A 131 16.57 -4.31 2.24
C ASP A 131 17.54 -3.13 2.24
N LEU A 132 17.11 -1.94 1.79
CA LEU A 132 17.91 -0.72 1.85
C LEU A 132 18.18 -0.26 3.30
N ILE A 133 17.18 -0.34 4.17
CA ILE A 133 17.34 -0.03 5.60
C ILE A 133 18.37 -0.97 6.24
N LEU A 134 18.25 -2.28 5.98
CA LEU A 134 19.21 -3.27 6.50
C LEU A 134 20.63 -3.01 5.97
N ALA A 135 20.76 -2.71 4.67
CA ALA A 135 22.05 -2.39 4.08
C ALA A 135 22.66 -1.11 4.70
N GLU A 136 21.86 -0.11 5.05
CA GLU A 136 22.34 1.09 5.73
C GLU A 136 22.70 0.82 7.19
N ALA A 137 21.92 0.01 7.89
CA ALA A 137 22.24 -0.45 9.25
C ALA A 137 23.59 -1.18 9.29
N GLU A 138 23.88 -2.06 8.34
CA GLU A 138 25.19 -2.70 8.26
C GLU A 138 26.35 -1.71 8.01
N LYS A 139 26.11 -0.65 7.21
CA LYS A 139 27.13 0.41 7.01
C LYS A 139 27.37 1.15 8.32
N PHE A 140 26.32 1.46 9.06
CA PHE A 140 26.43 2.07 10.38
C PHE A 140 27.20 1.18 11.36
N ASP A 141 26.89 -0.12 11.44
CA ASP A 141 27.59 -1.08 12.31
C ASP A 141 29.09 -1.11 12.02
N ARG A 142 29.46 -1.16 10.73
CA ARG A 142 30.87 -1.07 10.31
C ARG A 142 31.52 0.25 10.74
N ALA A 143 30.83 1.38 10.60
CA ALA A 143 31.34 2.68 11.02
C ALA A 143 31.48 2.78 12.55
N ALA A 144 30.51 2.26 13.30
CA ALA A 144 30.53 2.21 14.76
C ALA A 144 31.66 1.33 15.29
N ALA A 145 31.94 0.19 14.65
CA ALA A 145 33.09 -0.65 14.98
C ALA A 145 34.42 0.10 14.81
N VAL A 146 34.60 0.80 13.68
CA VAL A 146 35.80 1.62 13.44
C VAL A 146 35.94 2.74 14.47
N MET A 147 34.84 3.39 14.85
CA MET A 147 34.82 4.41 15.89
C MET A 147 35.22 3.83 17.25
N SER A 148 34.64 2.68 17.63
CA SER A 148 34.97 1.97 18.87
C SER A 148 36.46 1.62 18.94
N ASP A 149 37.03 1.10 17.85
CA ASP A 149 38.46 0.78 17.75
C ASP A 149 39.35 2.01 17.90
N ALA A 150 38.94 3.15 17.35
CA ALA A 150 39.68 4.41 17.50
C ALA A 150 39.67 4.90 18.97
N LEU A 151 38.54 4.75 19.66
CA LEU A 151 38.42 5.11 21.08
C LEU A 151 39.22 4.18 21.99
N HIS A 152 39.22 2.87 21.72
CA HIS A 152 40.07 1.91 22.42
C HIS A 152 41.56 2.23 22.24
N ARG A 153 42.02 2.48 21.01
CA ARG A 153 43.41 2.88 20.73
C ARG A 153 43.81 4.15 21.47
N ARG A 154 42.94 5.17 21.51
CA ARG A 154 43.21 6.39 22.29
C ARG A 154 43.35 6.09 23.79
N ARG A 155 42.47 5.25 24.34
CA ARG A 155 42.55 4.84 25.76
C ARG A 155 43.87 4.14 26.07
N ASP A 156 44.33 3.28 25.18
CA ASP A 156 45.58 2.53 25.40
C ASP A 156 46.80 3.45 25.29
N LEU A 157 46.84 4.39 24.34
CA LEU A 157 47.87 5.44 24.29
C LEU A 157 47.88 6.33 25.54
N HIS A 158 46.71 6.63 26.11
CA HIS A 158 46.63 7.36 27.38
C HIS A 158 47.25 6.55 28.54
N ARG A 159 47.08 5.22 28.57
CA ARG A 159 47.70 4.35 29.56
C ARG A 159 49.21 4.29 29.38
N GLU A 160 49.70 4.16 28.15
CA GLU A 160 51.12 4.21 27.83
C GLU A 160 51.75 5.54 28.28
N LEU A 161 51.09 6.67 27.99
CA LEU A 161 51.55 7.98 28.46
C LEU A 161 51.59 8.05 29.99
N ALA A 162 50.56 7.55 30.68
CA ALA A 162 50.53 7.53 32.14
C ALA A 162 51.68 6.69 32.74
N ALA A 163 52.03 5.57 32.10
CA ALA A 163 53.13 4.70 32.53
C ALA A 163 54.51 5.39 32.46
N THR A 164 54.69 6.43 31.64
CA THR A 164 55.94 7.19 31.58
C THR A 164 56.21 8.02 32.85
N GLY A 165 55.21 8.24 33.70
CA GLY A 165 55.32 9.05 34.91
C GLY A 165 55.48 10.55 34.66
N VAL A 166 55.51 10.99 33.39
CA VAL A 166 55.71 12.39 33.01
C VAL A 166 54.66 12.80 31.97
N VAL A 167 53.81 13.75 32.31
CA VAL A 167 52.85 14.35 31.36
C VAL A 167 53.36 15.74 30.98
N PRO A 168 53.65 16.00 29.69
CA PRO A 168 54.07 17.33 29.24
C PRO A 168 52.99 18.38 29.58
N SER A 169 53.33 19.34 30.44
CA SER A 169 52.40 20.37 30.94
C SER A 169 51.79 21.21 29.81
N GLU A 170 52.54 21.45 28.74
CA GLU A 170 52.09 22.16 27.53
C GLU A 170 50.94 21.46 26.79
N ARG A 171 50.82 20.13 26.92
CA ARG A 171 49.83 19.31 26.21
C ARG A 171 48.78 18.67 27.11
N ALA A 172 48.99 18.66 28.43
CA ALA A 172 48.08 18.04 29.41
C ALA A 172 46.62 18.50 29.23
N ASN A 173 46.40 19.81 29.09
CA ASN A 173 45.05 20.38 28.90
C ASN A 173 44.37 19.96 27.59
N GLN A 174 45.14 19.62 26.55
CA GLN A 174 44.61 19.17 25.26
C GLN A 174 44.24 17.68 25.29
N LEU A 175 45.01 16.86 26.02
CA LEU A 175 44.81 15.42 26.13
C LEU A 175 43.64 15.04 27.04
N ILE A 176 43.39 15.83 28.09
CA ILE A 176 42.39 15.56 29.13
C ILE A 176 40.98 16.04 28.72
N ARG A 177 40.85 16.93 27.73
CA ARG A 177 39.56 17.54 27.36
C ARG A 177 38.52 16.49 26.93
N PRO A 178 37.40 16.32 27.68
CA PRO A 178 36.31 15.38 27.34
C PRO A 178 35.56 15.73 26.05
N MET A 179 35.77 16.93 25.50
CA MET A 179 34.84 17.53 24.55
C MET A 179 35.12 17.24 23.06
N ALA A 180 36.24 16.60 22.70
CA ALA A 180 36.54 16.40 21.27
C ALA A 180 35.60 15.38 20.61
N VAL A 181 35.38 14.24 21.26
CA VAL A 181 34.54 13.15 20.73
C VAL A 181 33.05 13.50 20.80
N SER A 182 32.56 13.97 21.95
CA SER A 182 31.13 14.35 22.09
C SER A 182 30.74 15.49 21.13
N ARG A 183 31.61 16.49 20.90
CA ARG A 183 31.34 17.53 19.89
C ARG A 183 31.40 16.99 18.47
N ALA A 184 32.27 16.02 18.19
CA ALA A 184 32.31 15.37 16.88
C ALA A 184 31.03 14.57 16.61
N LEU A 185 30.51 13.85 17.60
CA LEU A 185 29.24 13.12 17.51
C LEU A 185 28.05 14.07 17.29
N VAL A 186 27.96 15.17 18.06
CA VAL A 186 26.93 16.19 17.88
C VAL A 186 27.02 16.85 16.50
N ARG A 187 28.24 17.20 16.04
CA ARG A 187 28.45 17.78 14.70
C ARG A 187 28.12 16.81 13.57
N ALA A 188 28.29 15.51 13.80
CA ALA A 188 27.93 14.46 12.86
C ALA A 188 26.41 14.15 12.86
N GLY A 189 25.61 14.87 13.65
CA GLY A 189 24.16 14.65 13.73
C GLY A 189 23.77 13.37 14.47
N VAL A 190 24.74 12.63 15.04
CA VAL A 190 24.49 11.36 15.73
C VAL A 190 23.52 11.54 16.90
N ALA A 191 23.56 12.71 17.55
CA ALA A 191 22.67 13.08 18.65
C ALA A 191 21.17 13.08 18.28
N GLU A 192 20.80 13.17 17.00
CA GLU A 192 19.40 13.08 16.54
C GLU A 192 18.88 11.64 16.52
N PHE A 193 19.79 10.68 16.31
CA PHE A 193 19.49 9.24 16.17
C PHE A 193 19.86 8.44 17.40
N THR A 194 20.70 9.00 18.25
CA THR A 194 21.05 8.43 19.53
C THR A 194 20.33 9.22 20.60
N ASP A 195 19.39 8.56 21.27
CA ASP A 195 18.81 9.07 22.51
C ASP A 195 19.88 8.93 23.61
N ILE A 196 20.98 9.68 23.50
CA ILE A 196 21.96 9.89 24.57
C ILE A 196 21.30 10.89 25.54
N SER A 197 20.17 10.46 26.10
CA SER A 197 19.58 11.12 27.24
C SER A 197 20.64 11.06 28.33
N HIS A 198 21.15 12.22 28.72
CA HIS A 198 22.16 12.30 29.77
C HIS A 198 21.60 11.65 31.04
N ILE A 199 22.23 10.57 31.50
CA ILE A 199 21.81 9.89 32.72
C ILE A 199 22.55 10.49 33.93
N GLY A 200 21.78 11.17 34.76
CA GLY A 200 21.97 11.30 36.21
C GLY A 200 21.38 10.12 37.00
N GLY A 201 21.61 8.87 36.56
CA GLY A 201 21.49 7.67 37.40
C GLY A 201 20.64 6.46 36.97
N HIS A 202 19.60 6.52 36.13
CA HIS A 202 18.70 5.35 35.92
C HIS A 202 18.26 5.10 34.45
N LEU A 203 18.31 3.82 34.02
CA LEU A 203 17.79 3.23 32.75
C LEU A 203 16.24 3.21 32.75
N VAL A 204 15.44 3.13 31.67
CA VAL A 204 15.34 2.16 30.56
C VAL A 204 14.26 2.71 29.59
N ALA A 205 14.47 2.76 28.28
CA ALA A 205 13.86 1.86 27.28
C ALA A 205 14.59 1.99 25.93
N SER A 206 14.98 0.86 25.34
CA SER A 206 15.79 0.81 24.11
C SER A 206 15.02 1.33 22.88
N LEU A 207 15.74 1.73 21.81
CA LEU A 207 15.16 2.12 20.51
C LEU A 207 14.16 1.07 19.96
N ALA A 208 14.43 -0.21 20.18
CA ALA A 208 13.50 -1.31 19.85
C ALA A 208 12.13 -1.22 20.56
N GLN A 209 12.09 -0.58 21.73
CA GLN A 209 10.87 -0.38 22.53
C GLN A 209 10.09 0.86 22.07
N HIS A 210 10.76 1.86 21.51
CA HIS A 210 10.11 2.96 20.80
C HIS A 210 9.51 2.45 19.48
N ASP A 211 10.27 1.66 18.71
CA ASP A 211 9.82 1.14 17.42
C ASP A 211 8.63 0.18 17.56
N GLY A 212 8.59 -0.63 18.62
CA GLY A 212 7.43 -1.46 18.97
C GLY A 212 6.17 -0.64 19.31
N ASN A 213 6.32 0.59 19.81
CA ASN A 213 5.20 1.48 20.14
C ASN A 213 4.69 2.27 18.93
N VAL A 214 5.55 2.57 17.95
CA VAL A 214 5.19 3.33 16.73
C VAL A 214 4.60 2.43 15.65
N LEU A 215 5.12 1.20 15.49
CA LEU A 215 4.69 0.28 14.44
C LEU A 215 3.42 -0.51 14.80
N GLY A 216 2.97 -0.42 16.07
CA GLY A 216 1.92 -1.24 16.62
C GLY A 216 2.37 -2.70 16.83
N HIS A 217 2.03 -3.28 17.97
CA HIS A 217 2.24 -4.72 18.13
C HIS A 217 1.40 -5.48 17.10
N PRO A 218 1.94 -6.53 16.45
CA PRO A 218 1.17 -7.37 15.56
C PRO A 218 -0.03 -7.89 16.34
N THR A 219 -1.23 -7.51 15.90
CA THR A 219 -2.47 -7.99 16.49
C THR A 219 -2.49 -9.50 16.34
N ALA A 220 -2.42 -10.21 17.47
CA ALA A 220 -2.62 -11.65 17.48
C ALA A 220 -3.97 -11.97 16.81
N PRO A 221 -4.07 -13.05 16.01
CA PRO A 221 -5.33 -13.44 15.40
C PRO A 221 -6.39 -13.57 16.50
N ALA A 222 -7.55 -12.94 16.28
CA ALA A 222 -8.64 -12.93 17.23
C ALA A 222 -8.92 -14.37 17.70
N LYS A 223 -8.86 -14.61 19.01
CA LYS A 223 -9.37 -15.86 19.58
C LYS A 223 -10.86 -15.92 19.24
N ALA A 224 -11.22 -16.88 18.39
CA ALA A 224 -12.60 -17.28 18.22
C ALA A 224 -13.10 -17.88 19.55
N ALA A 225 -13.98 -17.16 20.25
CA ALA A 225 -14.94 -17.69 21.22
C ALA A 225 -16.01 -16.63 21.49
#